data_AF-A0A9D5M9D0-F1
#
_entry.id   AF-A0A9D5M9D0-F1
#
_cell.length_a   1.000
_cell.length_b   1.000
_cell.length_c   1.000
_cell.angle_alpha   90.00
_cell.angle_beta   90.00
_cell.angle_gamma   90.00
#
_symmetry.space_group_name_H-M   'P 1'
#
loop_
_entity.id
_entity.type
_entity.pdbx_description
1 polymer ?
#
loop_
_entity_poly.entity_id
_entity_poly.type
_entity_poly.pdbx_seq_one_letter_code
_entity_poly.pdbx_strand_id
1 'polypeptide(L)'
;MATINLADYDSAAVRAAARKLSSCAQNLRGGTVSQIQSIKGQIPANLKGEAADALTARVNELSGDVATLLGGINGLVKALNRYADELDATARRLRQQMQG
;
A
#
# COMPACT_ATOMS: atom_id res chain seq x y z
N MET A 1 26.80 -8.38 -31.61
CA MET A 1 25.43 -7.83 -31.49
C MET A 1 24.81 -8.43 -30.24
N ALA A 2 24.51 -7.63 -29.22
CA ALA A 2 23.87 -8.13 -28.00
C ALA A 2 22.38 -8.35 -28.26
N THR A 3 21.92 -9.60 -28.15
CA THR A 3 20.50 -9.96 -28.22
C THR A 3 19.84 -9.45 -26.94
N ILE A 4 19.21 -8.28 -26.99
CA ILE A 4 18.38 -7.80 -25.88
C ILE A 4 17.12 -8.68 -25.86
N ASN A 5 17.03 -9.57 -24.87
CA ASN A 5 15.90 -10.46 -24.70
C ASN A 5 14.70 -9.65 -24.14
N LEU A 6 13.81 -9.23 -25.03
CA LEU A 6 12.59 -8.46 -24.72
C LEU A 6 11.57 -9.21 -23.85
N ALA A 7 11.83 -10.49 -23.53
CA ALA A 7 10.97 -11.34 -22.71
C ALA A 7 11.11 -11.10 -21.19
N ASP A 8 12.19 -10.46 -20.74
CA ASP A 8 12.51 -10.31 -19.30
C ASP A 8 12.07 -8.98 -18.67
N TYR A 9 11.33 -8.12 -19.40
CA TYR A 9 10.69 -6.95 -18.78
C TYR A 9 9.50 -7.43 -17.92
N ASP A 10 9.78 -7.73 -16.65
CA ASP A 10 8.82 -8.33 -15.73
C ASP A 10 7.83 -7.31 -15.12
N SER A 11 7.19 -6.52 -15.98
CA SER A 11 6.08 -5.64 -15.58
C SER A 11 4.94 -6.43 -14.92
N ALA A 12 4.81 -7.72 -15.24
CA ALA A 12 3.88 -8.65 -14.63
C ALA A 12 4.18 -8.89 -13.14
N ALA A 13 5.42 -9.17 -12.76
CA ALA A 13 5.81 -9.33 -11.35
C ALA A 13 5.74 -8.03 -10.58
N VAL A 14 6.11 -6.89 -11.19
CA VAL A 14 5.94 -5.57 -10.57
C VAL A 14 4.47 -5.32 -10.25
N ARG A 15 3.55 -5.59 -11.19
CA ARG A 15 2.10 -5.50 -10.94
C ARG A 15 1.62 -6.52 -9.92
N ALA A 16 2.21 -7.71 -9.89
CA ALA A 16 1.88 -8.71 -8.87
C ALA A 16 2.27 -8.22 -7.45
N ALA A 17 3.44 -7.59 -7.30
CA ALA A 17 3.86 -6.98 -6.05
C ALA A 17 2.90 -5.83 -5.64
N ALA A 18 2.51 -4.97 -6.58
CA ALA A 18 1.52 -3.91 -6.32
C ALA A 18 0.19 -4.49 -5.81
N ARG A 19 -0.33 -5.56 -6.44
CA ARG A 19 -1.56 -6.24 -6.00
C ARG A 19 -1.43 -6.84 -4.59
N LYS A 20 -0.29 -7.45 -4.26
CA LYS A 20 -0.03 -7.97 -2.90
C LYS A 20 -0.06 -6.85 -1.86
N LEU A 21 0.54 -5.70 -2.16
CA LEU A 21 0.49 -4.53 -1.28
C LEU A 21 -0.93 -3.97 -1.14
N SER A 22 -1.71 -3.90 -2.23
CA SER A 22 -3.11 -3.48 -2.17
C SER A 22 -3.96 -4.39 -1.28
N SER A 23 -3.78 -5.72 -1.40
CA SER A 23 -4.46 -6.70 -0.55
C SER A 23 -4.06 -6.54 0.92
N CYS A 24 -2.77 -6.32 1.20
CA CYS A 24 -2.28 -6.02 2.54
C CYS A 24 -2.96 -4.75 3.13
N ALA A 25 -3.04 -3.67 2.36
CA ALA A 25 -3.72 -2.44 2.77
C ALA A 25 -5.22 -2.66 3.06
N GLN A 26 -5.88 -3.50 2.26
CA GLN A 26 -7.29 -3.83 2.47
C GLN A 26 -7.51 -4.64 3.76
N ASN A 27 -6.61 -5.59 4.05
CA ASN A 27 -6.64 -6.36 5.30
C ASN A 27 -6.38 -5.49 6.53
N LEU A 28 -5.41 -4.57 6.46
CA LEU A 28 -5.13 -3.61 7.53
C LEU A 28 -6.33 -2.68 7.80
N ARG A 29 -7.03 -2.25 6.74
CA ARG A 29 -8.24 -1.44 6.88
C ARG A 29 -9.40 -2.25 7.47
N GLY A 30 -9.61 -3.47 7.00
CA GLY A 30 -10.71 -4.32 7.48
C GLY A 30 -10.52 -4.80 8.91
N GLY A 31 -9.30 -5.18 9.28
CA GLY A 31 -8.95 -5.69 10.62
C GLY A 31 -8.56 -4.57 11.58
N THR A 32 -7.34 -4.05 11.43
CA THR A 32 -6.71 -3.15 12.41
C THR A 32 -7.48 -1.84 12.59
N VAL A 33 -7.91 -1.18 11.51
CA VAL A 33 -8.67 0.08 11.64
C VAL A 33 -10.02 -0.16 12.33
N SER A 34 -10.74 -1.21 11.94
CA SER A 34 -12.01 -1.59 12.59
C SER A 34 -11.81 -1.90 14.08
N GLN A 35 -10.76 -2.63 14.44
CA GLN A 35 -10.42 -2.95 15.83
C GLN A 35 -10.12 -1.69 16.64
N ILE A 36 -9.34 -0.75 16.09
CA ILE A 36 -9.04 0.53 16.73
C ILE A 36 -10.31 1.32 17.00
N GLN A 37 -11.24 1.40 16.04
CA GLN A 37 -12.51 2.08 16.24
C GLN A 37 -13.39 1.39 17.30
N SER A 38 -13.40 0.05 17.30
CA SER A 38 -14.11 -0.72 18.32
C SER A 38 -13.57 -0.46 19.73
N ILE A 39 -12.25 -0.49 19.91
CA ILE A 39 -11.59 -0.17 21.18
C ILE A 39 -11.94 1.26 21.60
N LYS A 40 -11.82 2.23 20.68
CA LYS A 40 -12.16 3.63 20.96
C LYS A 40 -13.57 3.79 21.48
N GLY A 41 -14.55 3.06 20.94
CA GLY A 41 -15.93 3.07 21.40
C GLY A 41 -16.14 2.42 22.77
N GLN A 42 -15.29 1.47 23.16
CA GLN A 42 -15.38 0.78 24.44
C GLN A 42 -14.73 1.54 25.61
N ILE A 43 -13.80 2.45 25.35
CA ILE A 43 -13.14 3.25 26.39
C ILE A 43 -14.16 3.98 27.29
N PRO A 44 -15.08 4.82 26.77
CA PRO A 44 -16.03 5.54 27.62
C PRO A 44 -17.05 4.62 28.30
N ALA A 45 -17.25 3.40 27.79
CA ALA A 45 -18.14 2.42 28.40
C ALA A 45 -17.52 1.76 29.64
N ASN A 46 -16.20 1.58 29.66
CA ASN A 46 -15.50 0.78 30.67
C ASN A 46 -14.60 1.61 31.60
N LEU A 47 -14.17 2.80 31.17
CA LEU A 47 -13.23 3.67 31.88
C LEU A 47 -13.81 5.08 32.00
N LYS A 48 -13.45 5.79 33.08
CA LYS A 48 -13.85 7.18 33.32
C LYS A 48 -12.67 8.01 33.83
N GLY A 49 -12.78 9.33 33.64
CA GLY A 49 -11.78 10.30 34.12
C GLY A 49 -10.47 10.24 33.35
N GLU A 50 -9.40 10.72 33.98
CA GLU A 50 -8.09 10.95 33.34
C GLU A 50 -7.52 9.71 32.64
N ALA A 51 -7.75 8.51 33.17
CA ALA A 51 -7.31 7.26 32.54
C ALA A 51 -8.02 6.99 31.20
N ALA A 52 -9.32 7.30 31.11
CA ALA A 52 -10.08 7.20 29.86
C ALA A 52 -9.60 8.22 28.83
N ASP A 53 -9.31 9.44 29.27
CA ASP A 53 -8.81 10.52 28.42
C ASP A 53 -7.42 10.19 27.86
N ALA A 54 -6.51 9.74 28.73
CA ALA A 54 -5.16 9.33 28.34
C ALA A 54 -5.18 8.16 27.35
N LEU A 55 -6.00 7.13 27.60
CA LEU A 55 -6.12 6.00 26.68
C LEU A 55 -6.74 6.43 25.35
N THR A 56 -7.75 7.30 25.37
CA THR A 56 -8.38 7.85 24.16
C THR A 56 -7.37 8.61 23.31
N ALA A 57 -6.51 9.43 23.92
CA ALA A 57 -5.44 10.12 23.23
C ALA A 57 -4.47 9.13 22.53
N ARG A 58 -4.02 8.09 23.24
CA ARG A 58 -3.14 7.06 22.67
C ARG A 58 -3.79 6.28 21.52
N VAL A 59 -5.07 5.95 21.62
CA VAL A 59 -5.81 5.28 20.54
C VAL A 59 -5.98 6.19 19.33
N ASN A 60 -6.12 7.50 19.52
CA ASN A 60 -6.12 8.46 18.42
C ASN A 60 -4.75 8.58 17.73
N GLU A 61 -3.65 8.59 18.50
CA GLU A 61 -2.28 8.56 17.94
C GLU A 61 -2.08 7.31 17.07
N LEU A 62 -2.42 6.13 17.60
CA LEU A 62 -2.35 4.87 16.86
C LEU A 62 -3.21 4.89 15.57
N SER A 63 -4.39 5.50 15.63
CA SER A 63 -5.24 5.67 14.45
C SER A 63 -4.54 6.49 13.36
N GLY A 64 -3.83 7.54 13.74
CA GLY A 64 -3.04 8.40 12.85
C GLY A 64 -1.85 7.67 12.24
N ASP A 65 -1.15 6.86 13.03
CA ASP A 65 0.00 6.06 12.56
C ASP A 65 -0.45 5.02 11.52
N VAL A 66 -1.56 4.32 11.79
CA VAL A 66 -2.13 3.34 10.85
C VAL A 66 -2.61 4.04 9.56
N ALA A 67 -3.20 5.22 9.66
CA ALA A 67 -3.60 6.00 8.49
C ALA A 67 -2.39 6.42 7.64
N THR A 68 -1.29 6.83 8.29
CA THR A 68 -0.03 7.18 7.63
C THR A 68 0.58 5.96 6.92
N LEU A 69 0.62 4.81 7.59
CA LEU A 69 1.11 3.56 7.01
C LEU A 69 0.29 3.15 5.78
N LEU A 70 -1.04 3.20 5.87
CA LEU A 70 -1.93 2.92 4.74
C LEU A 70 -1.71 3.90 3.58
N GLY A 71 -1.46 5.18 3.89
CA GLY A 71 -1.07 6.18 2.91
C GLY A 71 0.22 5.80 2.17
N GLY A 72 1.25 5.40 2.93
CA GLY A 72 2.54 4.94 2.39
C GLY A 72 2.39 3.71 1.49
N ILE A 73 1.65 2.69 1.92
CA ILE A 73 1.40 1.48 1.11
C ILE A 73 0.69 1.85 -0.20
N ASN A 74 -0.34 2.70 -0.15
CA ASN A 74 -1.02 3.16 -1.36
C ASN A 74 -0.11 3.98 -2.29
N GLY A 75 0.83 4.75 -1.72
CA GLY A 75 1.88 5.42 -2.46
C GLY A 75 2.77 4.44 -3.22
N LEU A 76 3.24 3.37 -2.55
CA LEU A 76 4.05 2.32 -3.16
C LEU A 76 3.29 1.58 -4.27
N VAL A 77 2.02 1.25 -4.06
CA VAL A 77 1.16 0.64 -5.10
C VAL A 77 1.12 1.51 -6.35
N LYS A 78 0.92 2.83 -6.20
CA LYS A 78 0.92 3.76 -7.33
C LYS A 78 2.28 3.81 -8.03
N ALA A 79 3.37 3.86 -7.27
CA ALA A 79 4.73 3.90 -7.81
C ALA A 79 5.05 2.63 -8.61
N LEU A 80 4.72 1.44 -8.08
CA LEU A 80 4.94 0.17 -8.76
C LEU A 80 4.12 0.06 -10.06
N ASN A 81 2.86 0.50 -10.05
CA ASN A 81 2.07 0.49 -11.28
C ASN A 81 2.65 1.43 -12.35
N ARG A 82 3.08 2.63 -11.98
CA ARG A 82 3.77 3.55 -12.90
C ARG A 82 5.05 2.94 -13.46
N TYR A 83 5.86 2.32 -12.60
CA TYR A 83 7.08 1.64 -13.02
C TYR A 83 6.78 0.50 -14.01
N ALA A 84 5.73 -0.30 -13.77
CA ALA A 84 5.32 -1.34 -14.70
C ALA A 84 4.87 -0.77 -16.07
N ASP A 85 4.18 0.37 -16.08
CA ASP A 85 3.79 1.05 -17.32
C ASP A 85 5.00 1.57 -18.10
N GLU A 86 6.02 2.08 -17.40
CA GLU A 86 7.30 2.50 -17.98
C GLU A 86 8.09 1.33 -18.57
N LEU A 87 8.10 0.17 -17.88
CA LEU A 87 8.71 -1.06 -18.41
C LEU A 87 8.03 -1.49 -19.72
N ASP A 88 6.70 -1.51 -19.74
CA ASP A 88 5.94 -1.86 -20.94
C ASP A 88 6.18 -0.87 -22.09
N ALA A 89 6.25 0.43 -21.78
CA ALA A 89 6.53 1.46 -22.77
C ALA A 89 7.93 1.33 -23.35
N THR A 90 8.91 1.02 -22.50
CA THR A 90 10.30 0.80 -22.91
C THR A 90 10.42 -0.44 -23.80
N ALA A 91 9.77 -1.54 -23.42
CA ALA A 91 9.73 -2.75 -24.24
C ALA A 91 9.12 -2.50 -25.63
N ARG A 92 8.04 -1.70 -25.71
CA ARG A 92 7.44 -1.28 -26.99
C ARG A 92 8.40 -0.45 -27.83
N ARG A 93 9.09 0.54 -27.25
CA ARG A 93 10.07 1.38 -27.94
C ARG A 93 11.23 0.56 -28.52
N LEU A 94 11.78 -0.35 -27.72
CA LEU A 94 12.86 -1.23 -28.16
C LEU A 94 12.43 -2.13 -29.32
N ARG A 95 11.21 -2.68 -29.29
CA ARG A 95 10.68 -3.47 -30.42
C ARG A 95 10.57 -2.65 -31.71
N GLN A 96 10.13 -1.40 -31.63
CA GLN A 96 10.02 -0.52 -32.79
C GLN A 96 11.39 -0.17 -33.38
N GLN A 97 12.39 0.10 -32.53
CA GLN A 97 13.76 0.40 -32.97
C GLN A 97 14.46 -0.79 -33.64
N MET A 98 14.10 -2.03 -33.28
CA MET A 98 14.67 -3.23 -33.88
C MET A 98 14.00 -3.64 -35.20
N GLN A 99 12.88 -3.00 -35.57
CA GLN A 99 12.12 -3.28 -36.80
C GLN A 99 12.31 -2.22 -37.89
N GLY A 100 12.97 -1.10 -37.58
CA GLY A 100 13.37 -0.06 -38.54
C GLY A 100 14.87 -0.13 -38.82
#